data_AF-A0A2E6S5B8-F1
#
_entry.id   AF-A0A2E6S5B8-F1
#
_cell.length_a   1.000
_cell.length_b   1.000
_cell.length_c   1.000
_cell.angle_alpha   90.00
_cell.angle_beta   90.00
_cell.angle_gamma   90.00
#
_symmetry.space_group_name_H-M   'P 1'
#
loop_
_entity.id
_entity.type
_entity.pdbx_description
1 polymer ?
#
loop_
_entity_poly.entity_id
_entity_poly.type
_entity_poly.pdbx_seq_one_letter_code
_entity_poly.pdbx_strand_id
1 'polypeptide(L)'
;MPAALSQTVSKIEASNPTFEELQSPSVGGNTSKKSWKPKDWLEVEVKVKLEPGRAAPRDGHVDRLTVRWFVAVENKIDRAGQKYFLMEKEVTHVNVPLDEDFYLSCYLSPATIKRLTGSDRAGKNSITAVGGEISVVGAPAPARFTSQGNTRQPWWQSPTMQRTNKYPLLNKNETPFKFLWWDRYLEIEAENR
;
A
#
# COMPACT_ATOMS: atom_id res chain seq x y z
N MET A 1 -28.11 -12.15 26.33
CA MET A 1 -27.43 -12.63 25.12
C MET A 1 -26.67 -11.47 24.52
N PRO A 2 -25.33 -11.48 24.44
CA PRO A 2 -24.63 -10.42 23.71
C PRO A 2 -24.99 -10.58 22.23
N ALA A 3 -25.49 -9.50 21.61
CA ALA A 3 -25.72 -9.47 20.17
C ALA A 3 -24.38 -9.76 19.49
N ALA A 4 -24.29 -10.88 18.76
CA ALA A 4 -23.19 -11.07 17.84
C ALA A 4 -23.21 -9.87 16.90
N LEU A 5 -22.16 -9.05 16.92
CA LEU A 5 -21.98 -7.96 15.97
C LEU A 5 -22.19 -8.56 14.58
N SER A 6 -23.23 -8.12 13.89
CA SER A 6 -23.59 -8.63 12.57
C SER A 6 -22.40 -8.41 11.65
N GLN A 7 -21.72 -9.50 11.26
CA GLN A 7 -20.49 -9.43 10.48
C GLN A 7 -20.84 -9.09 9.03
N THR A 8 -20.45 -7.90 8.59
CA THR A 8 -20.53 -7.47 7.19
C THR A 8 -19.54 -8.26 6.33
N VAL A 9 -18.35 -8.53 6.87
CA VAL A 9 -17.29 -9.32 6.24
C VAL A 9 -16.94 -10.50 7.14
N SER A 10 -17.00 -11.70 6.58
CA SER A 10 -16.65 -12.95 7.27
C SER A 10 -15.13 -13.10 7.40
N LYS A 11 -14.44 -12.85 6.30
CA LYS A 11 -12.99 -13.07 6.16
C LYS A 11 -12.39 -12.07 5.18
N ILE A 12 -11.16 -11.68 5.45
CA ILE A 12 -10.36 -10.85 4.54
C ILE A 12 -9.18 -11.73 4.11
N GLU A 13 -9.14 -12.07 2.83
CA GLU A 13 -8.02 -12.80 2.23
C GLU A 13 -7.10 -11.81 1.54
N ALA A 14 -5.84 -11.74 1.99
CA ALA A 14 -4.83 -10.91 1.38
C ALA A 14 -3.70 -11.79 0.87
N SER A 15 -3.37 -11.63 -0.41
CA SER A 15 -2.24 -12.32 -1.04
C SER A 15 -0.90 -11.69 -0.62
N ASN A 16 0.20 -12.37 -0.92
CA ASN A 16 1.52 -11.79 -0.72
C ASN A 16 1.70 -10.54 -1.60
N PRO A 17 2.32 -9.47 -1.08
CA PRO A 17 2.62 -8.28 -1.87
C PRO A 17 3.57 -8.60 -3.01
N THR A 18 3.27 -8.05 -4.18
CA THR A 18 4.10 -8.10 -5.38
C THR A 18 4.81 -6.77 -5.57
N PHE A 19 5.96 -6.83 -6.24
CA PHE A 19 6.83 -5.67 -6.46
C PHE A 19 7.02 -5.48 -7.95
N GLU A 20 6.64 -4.30 -8.44
CA GLU A 20 6.85 -3.91 -9.83
C GLU A 20 7.63 -2.60 -9.92
N GLU A 21 8.58 -2.58 -10.86
CA GLU A 21 9.34 -1.38 -11.19
C GLU A 21 8.60 -0.68 -12.32
N LEU A 22 8.09 0.52 -12.03
CA LEU A 22 7.36 1.31 -13.00
C LEU A 22 8.19 2.49 -13.46
N GLN A 23 8.29 2.66 -14.76
CA GLN A 23 8.94 3.84 -15.33
C GLN A 23 7.95 5.02 -15.35
N SER A 24 8.46 6.22 -15.04
CA SER A 24 7.66 7.45 -15.14
C SER A 24 6.98 7.57 -16.52
N PRO A 25 5.68 7.88 -16.62
CA PRO A 25 5.00 8.01 -17.91
C PRO A 25 5.63 9.12 -18.76
N SER A 26 5.86 8.88 -20.04
CA SER A 26 6.29 9.91 -20.99
C SER A 26 5.06 10.63 -21.57
N VAL A 27 4.85 11.88 -21.19
CA VAL A 27 3.83 12.72 -21.82
C VAL A 27 4.43 13.35 -23.09
N GLY A 28 4.14 12.74 -24.24
CA GLY A 28 4.51 13.26 -25.56
C GLY A 28 3.47 14.24 -26.08
N GLY A 29 3.72 15.54 -25.94
CA GLY A 29 2.92 16.61 -26.53
C GLY A 29 3.81 17.77 -26.96
N ASN A 30 3.26 18.70 -27.76
CA ASN A 30 3.98 19.85 -28.35
C ASN A 30 4.36 20.94 -27.32
N THR A 31 4.79 20.52 -26.12
CA THR A 31 5.42 21.37 -25.12
C THR A 31 6.92 21.25 -25.35
N SER A 32 7.62 22.38 -25.33
CA SER A 32 9.07 22.48 -25.51
C SER A 32 9.78 21.37 -24.73
N LYS A 33 10.52 20.50 -25.43
CA LYS A 33 11.14 19.28 -24.90
C LYS A 33 11.98 19.57 -23.65
N LYS A 34 11.37 19.51 -22.47
CA LYS A 34 12.10 19.40 -21.21
C LYS A 34 12.60 17.97 -21.18
N SER A 35 13.88 17.75 -21.48
CA SER A 35 14.46 16.40 -21.43
C SER A 35 14.38 15.88 -20.00
N TRP A 36 13.40 15.05 -19.72
CA TRP A 36 13.26 14.39 -18.43
C TRP A 36 13.62 12.93 -18.62
N LYS A 37 14.70 12.48 -17.97
CA LYS A 37 14.99 11.05 -17.91
C LYS A 37 13.88 10.41 -17.09
N PRO A 38 13.13 9.44 -17.62
CA PRO A 38 12.15 8.74 -16.83
C PRO A 38 12.85 8.11 -15.63
N LYS A 39 12.27 8.29 -14.46
CA LYS A 39 12.80 7.76 -13.21
C LYS A 39 12.00 6.53 -12.81
N ASP A 40 12.64 5.65 -12.06
CA ASP A 40 12.05 4.39 -11.63
C ASP A 40 11.24 4.60 -10.35
N TRP A 41 9.97 4.24 -10.42
CA TRP A 41 9.05 4.18 -9.30
C TRP A 41 8.97 2.74 -8.82
N LEU A 42 8.73 2.57 -7.54
CA LEU A 42 8.49 1.27 -6.95
C LEU A 42 7.01 1.18 -6.59
N GLU A 43 6.32 0.26 -7.23
CA GLU A 43 4.94 -0.10 -6.91
C GLU A 43 4.93 -1.37 -6.08
N VAL A 44 4.13 -1.34 -5.02
CA VAL A 44 3.77 -2.52 -4.27
C VAL A 44 2.28 -2.76 -4.45
N GLU A 45 1.93 -3.89 -5.04
CA GLU A 45 0.55 -4.29 -5.27
C GLU A 45 0.20 -5.52 -4.41
N VAL A 46 -0.98 -5.49 -3.79
CA VAL A 46 -1.55 -6.61 -3.03
C VAL A 46 -2.93 -6.93 -3.58
N LYS A 47 -3.14 -8.19 -3.91
CA LYS A 47 -4.46 -8.74 -4.25
C LYS A 47 -5.22 -9.09 -2.98
N VAL A 48 -6.44 -8.59 -2.85
CA VAL A 48 -7.31 -8.81 -1.69
C VAL A 48 -8.68 -9.27 -2.15
N LYS A 49 -9.28 -10.17 -1.36
CA LYS A 49 -10.66 -10.61 -1.50
C LYS A 49 -11.38 -10.51 -0.16
N LEU A 50 -12.59 -9.97 -0.17
CA LEU A 50 -13.46 -9.90 1.01
C LEU A 50 -14.55 -10.95 0.89
N GLU A 51 -14.62 -11.89 1.83
CA GLU A 51 -15.73 -12.84 1.88
C GLU A 51 -16.94 -12.20 2.57
N PRO A 52 -18.13 -12.21 1.92
CA PRO A 52 -19.33 -11.64 2.51
C PRO A 52 -19.71 -12.35 3.80
N GLY A 53 -20.04 -11.58 4.83
CA GLY A 53 -20.55 -12.10 6.09
C GLY A 53 -22.08 -12.28 6.09
N ARG A 54 -22.62 -12.77 7.22
CA ARG A 54 -24.08 -12.97 7.37
C ARG A 54 -24.88 -11.67 7.30
N ALA A 55 -24.23 -10.53 7.55
CA ALA A 55 -24.80 -9.20 7.51
C ALA A 55 -24.28 -8.39 6.33
N ALA A 56 -23.75 -9.06 5.30
CA ALA A 56 -23.28 -8.39 4.10
C ALA A 56 -24.39 -7.51 3.49
N PRO A 57 -24.08 -6.25 3.14
CA PRO A 57 -24.97 -5.37 2.40
C PRO A 57 -25.48 -6.03 1.11
N ARG A 58 -26.75 -5.76 0.78
CA ARG A 58 -27.41 -6.36 -0.40
C ARG A 58 -26.89 -5.81 -1.72
N ASP A 59 -26.31 -4.61 -1.69
CA ASP A 59 -25.60 -4.02 -2.83
C ASP A 59 -24.24 -4.68 -3.06
N GLY A 60 -23.78 -5.57 -2.17
CA GLY A 60 -22.54 -6.32 -2.34
C GLY A 60 -21.28 -5.48 -2.14
N HIS A 61 -21.39 -4.28 -1.55
CA HIS A 61 -20.26 -3.39 -1.34
C HIS A 61 -20.06 -3.04 0.14
N VAL A 62 -18.84 -2.66 0.47
CA VAL A 62 -18.46 -2.10 1.77
C VAL A 62 -18.14 -0.62 1.57
N ASP A 63 -18.76 0.23 2.37
CA ASP A 63 -18.59 1.69 2.28
C ASP A 63 -17.13 2.13 2.44
N ARG A 64 -16.38 1.47 3.33
CA ARG A 64 -15.02 1.88 3.70
C ARG A 64 -14.11 0.70 4.06
N LEU A 65 -12.92 0.71 3.47
CA LEU A 65 -11.81 -0.19 3.79
C LEU A 65 -10.55 0.65 4.05
N THR A 66 -9.91 0.46 5.20
CA THR A 66 -8.67 1.18 5.54
C THR A 66 -7.50 0.23 5.47
N VAL A 67 -6.46 0.63 4.74
CA VAL A 67 -5.21 -0.11 4.56
C VAL A 67 -4.08 0.69 5.18
N ARG A 68 -3.39 0.11 6.15
CA ARG A 68 -2.12 0.64 6.66
C ARG A 68 -0.98 -0.10 6.01
N TRP A 69 -0.19 0.61 5.21
CA TRP A 69 1.02 0.11 4.57
C TRP A 69 2.23 0.37 5.45
N PHE A 70 3.09 -0.63 5.55
CA PHE A 70 4.36 -0.60 6.28
C PHE A 70 5.48 -1.05 5.34
N VAL A 71 6.43 -0.17 5.05
CA VAL A 71 7.57 -0.48 4.18
C VAL A 71 8.88 -0.28 4.96
N ALA A 72 9.69 -1.34 5.05
CA ALA A 72 11.01 -1.32 5.65
C ALA A 72 12.10 -1.19 4.59
N VAL A 73 13.05 -0.31 4.85
CA VAL A 73 14.27 -0.15 4.05
C VAL A 73 15.47 -0.10 4.98
N GLU A 74 16.56 -0.74 4.59
CA GLU A 74 17.82 -0.69 5.31
C GLU A 74 18.34 0.75 5.43
N ASN A 75 18.61 1.19 6.66
CA ASN A 75 19.16 2.50 6.94
C ASN A 75 20.68 2.48 6.71
N LYS A 76 21.09 2.92 5.52
CA LYS A 76 22.52 3.07 5.17
C LYS A 76 23.07 4.46 5.49
N ILE A 77 22.21 5.40 5.89
CA ILE A 77 22.52 6.83 6.05
C ILE A 77 22.99 7.11 7.47
N ASP A 78 22.23 6.65 8.46
CA ASP A 78 22.54 6.83 9.88
C ASP A 78 22.95 5.49 10.48
N ARG A 79 24.26 5.18 10.36
CA ARG A 79 24.85 3.94 10.87
C ARG A 79 24.91 3.87 12.39
N ALA A 80 24.61 4.96 13.10
CA ALA A 80 24.52 5.01 14.56
C ALA A 80 23.08 4.82 15.07
N GLY A 81 22.09 5.00 14.20
CA GLY A 81 20.68 4.78 14.48
C GLY A 81 20.22 3.34 14.31
N GLN A 82 18.90 3.14 14.21
CA GLN A 82 18.33 1.82 13.99
C GLN A 82 18.63 1.30 12.58
N LYS A 83 18.69 -0.02 12.46
CA LYS A 83 19.08 -0.71 11.22
C LYS A 83 18.10 -0.50 10.07
N TYR A 84 16.82 -0.27 10.36
CA TYR A 84 15.78 -0.15 9.32
C TYR A 84 14.94 1.11 9.51
N PHE A 85 14.69 1.84 8.43
CA PHE A 85 13.64 2.84 8.36
C PHE A 85 12.31 2.17 8.06
N LEU A 86 11.29 2.53 8.83
CA LEU A 86 9.91 2.12 8.61
C LEU A 86 9.09 3.32 8.15
N MET A 87 8.52 3.21 6.96
CA MET A 87 7.59 4.17 6.39
C MET A 87 6.17 3.63 6.52
N GLU A 88 5.26 4.50 6.91
CA GLU A 88 3.86 4.15 7.17
C GLU A 88 2.95 5.04 6.32
N LYS A 89 1.89 4.46 5.75
CA LYS A 89 0.81 5.21 5.09
C LYS A 89 -0.51 4.52 5.30
N GLU A 90 -1.47 5.30 5.76
CA GLU A 90 -2.86 4.89 5.80
C GLU A 90 -3.55 5.35 4.52
N VAL A 91 -4.26 4.45 3.86
CA VAL A 91 -5.06 4.73 2.67
C VAL A 91 -6.46 4.17 2.93
N THR A 92 -7.46 5.03 2.78
CA THR A 92 -8.86 4.66 2.91
C THR A 92 -9.47 4.54 1.52
N HIS A 93 -10.07 3.38 1.26
CA HIS A 93 -10.79 3.07 0.03
C HIS A 93 -12.29 3.04 0.30
N VAL A 94 -13.07 3.43 -0.70
CA VAL A 94 -14.54 3.45 -0.66
C VAL A 94 -15.12 2.56 -1.76
N ASN A 95 -16.41 2.22 -1.64
CA ASN A 95 -17.14 1.40 -2.62
C ASN A 95 -16.45 0.07 -2.92
N VAL A 96 -16.04 -0.65 -1.87
CA VAL A 96 -15.24 -1.87 -2.00
C VAL A 96 -16.14 -3.08 -2.29
N PRO A 97 -15.94 -3.84 -3.37
CA PRO A 97 -16.78 -4.98 -3.70
C PRO A 97 -16.53 -6.17 -2.75
N LEU A 98 -17.59 -6.92 -2.47
CA LEU A 98 -17.57 -8.19 -1.75
C LEU A 98 -17.55 -9.36 -2.75
N ASP A 99 -16.91 -10.46 -2.34
CA ASP A 99 -16.74 -11.69 -3.13
C ASP A 99 -15.97 -11.53 -4.46
N GLU A 100 -15.36 -10.36 -4.68
CA GLU A 100 -14.52 -10.07 -5.84
C GLU A 100 -13.06 -9.85 -5.44
N ASP A 101 -12.16 -10.19 -6.37
CA ASP A 101 -10.73 -9.92 -6.27
C ASP A 101 -10.44 -8.48 -6.68
N PHE A 102 -9.87 -7.69 -5.78
CA PHE A 102 -9.42 -6.34 -6.09
C PHE A 102 -7.95 -6.13 -5.72
N TYR A 103 -7.36 -5.08 -6.26
CA TYR A 103 -5.96 -4.75 -6.07
C TYR A 103 -5.81 -3.45 -5.30
N LEU A 104 -4.83 -3.44 -4.39
CA LEU A 104 -4.44 -2.28 -3.61
C LEU A 104 -2.97 -1.99 -3.90
N SER A 105 -2.64 -0.72 -4.08
CA SER A 105 -1.29 -0.29 -4.46
C SER A 105 -0.75 0.79 -3.54
N CYS A 106 0.53 0.72 -3.19
CA CYS A 106 1.29 1.85 -2.66
C CYS A 106 2.58 2.08 -3.46
N TYR A 107 3.07 3.31 -3.45
CA TYR A 107 4.18 3.73 -4.30
C TYR A 107 5.29 4.43 -3.51
N LEU A 108 6.53 4.23 -3.94
CA LEU A 108 7.66 5.07 -3.55
C LEU A 108 8.13 5.95 -4.71
N SER A 109 8.35 7.22 -4.38
CA SER A 109 8.91 8.17 -5.34
C SER A 109 10.39 7.83 -5.63
N PRO A 110 10.87 8.10 -6.86
CA PRO A 110 12.27 7.91 -7.21
C PRO A 110 13.23 8.74 -6.33
N ALA A 111 12.79 9.91 -5.88
CA ALA A 111 13.58 10.76 -4.97
C ALA A 111 13.76 10.10 -3.60
N THR A 112 12.71 9.43 -3.10
CA THR A 112 12.76 8.65 -1.87
C THR A 112 13.72 7.47 -2.02
N ILE A 113 13.62 6.72 -3.13
CA ILE A 113 14.48 5.57 -3.43
C ILE A 113 15.95 5.99 -3.50
N LYS A 114 16.26 7.05 -4.25
CA LYS A 114 17.62 7.60 -4.35
C LYS A 114 18.16 8.01 -3.00
N ARG A 115 17.34 8.64 -2.17
CA ARG A 115 17.76 9.12 -0.85
C ARG A 115 18.02 7.99 0.13
N LEU A 116 17.22 6.92 0.09
CA LEU A 116 17.35 5.75 0.97
C LEU A 116 18.47 4.80 0.56
N THR A 117 18.61 4.55 -0.74
CA THR A 117 19.52 3.52 -1.26
C THR A 117 20.79 4.06 -1.89
N GLY A 118 20.84 5.36 -2.21
CA GLY A 118 21.91 5.98 -3.00
C GLY A 118 21.85 5.65 -4.50
N SER A 119 20.87 4.84 -4.94
CA SER A 119 20.72 4.39 -6.33
C SER A 119 19.50 5.00 -7.00
N ASP A 120 19.61 5.31 -8.29
CA ASP A 120 18.49 5.77 -9.11
C ASP A 120 17.56 4.64 -9.57
N ARG A 121 17.92 3.37 -9.29
CA ARG A 121 17.13 2.18 -9.68
C ARG A 121 16.20 1.72 -8.56
N ALA A 122 14.93 1.55 -8.87
CA ALA A 122 13.89 1.02 -7.99
C ALA A 122 13.91 -0.52 -7.93
N GLY A 123 15.03 -1.12 -7.54
CA GLY A 123 15.16 -2.59 -7.48
C GLY A 123 14.30 -3.27 -6.40
N LYS A 124 13.90 -4.53 -6.58
CA LYS A 124 13.43 -5.40 -5.47
C LYS A 124 14.39 -5.40 -4.25
N ASN A 125 15.69 -5.21 -4.49
CA ASN A 125 16.71 -5.13 -3.45
C ASN A 125 16.76 -3.76 -2.72
N SER A 126 15.99 -2.77 -3.19
CA SER A 126 15.89 -1.44 -2.60
C SER A 126 14.95 -1.42 -1.39
N ILE A 127 14.03 -2.39 -1.29
CA ILE A 127 13.15 -2.59 -0.13
C ILE A 127 13.58 -3.85 0.61
N THR A 128 13.55 -3.79 1.95
CA THR A 128 13.82 -4.96 2.80
C THR A 128 12.56 -5.80 2.96
N ALA A 129 11.45 -5.19 3.36
CA ALA A 129 10.18 -5.87 3.56
C ALA A 129 8.99 -4.92 3.38
N VAL A 130 7.84 -5.47 2.99
CA VAL A 130 6.56 -4.76 2.96
C VAL A 130 5.52 -5.56 3.70
N GLY A 131 4.66 -4.88 4.41
CA GLY A 131 3.51 -5.46 5.05
C GLY A 131 2.39 -4.45 5.15
N GLY A 132 1.25 -4.93 5.60
CA GLY A 132 0.13 -4.06 5.82
C GLY A 132 -0.94 -4.69 6.67
N GLU A 133 -1.81 -3.82 7.17
CA GLU A 133 -2.99 -4.18 7.92
C GLU A 133 -4.22 -3.65 7.19
N ILE A 134 -5.20 -4.51 6.97
CA ILE A 134 -6.46 -4.19 6.31
C ILE A 134 -7.55 -4.27 7.36
N SER A 135 -8.20 -3.15 7.62
CA SER A 135 -9.33 -3.06 8.53
C SER A 135 -10.59 -2.66 7.78
N VAL A 136 -11.67 -3.37 8.07
CA VAL A 136 -13.00 -3.10 7.51
C VAL A 136 -13.99 -3.01 8.67
N VAL A 137 -14.88 -2.02 8.63
CA VAL A 137 -15.94 -1.87 9.63
C VAL A 137 -16.90 -3.05 9.50
N GLY A 138 -17.14 -3.78 10.59
CA GLY A 138 -17.98 -4.98 10.58
C GLY A 138 -17.25 -6.29 10.24
N ALA A 139 -15.91 -6.27 10.10
CA ALA A 139 -15.10 -7.49 10.10
C ALA A 139 -14.72 -7.90 11.54
N PRO A 140 -14.57 -9.21 11.84
CA PRO A 140 -14.20 -9.68 13.18
C PRO A 140 -12.79 -9.27 13.62
N ALA A 141 -11.86 -9.16 12.67
CA ALA A 141 -10.48 -8.80 12.93
C ALA A 141 -9.84 -8.18 11.68
N PRO A 142 -8.83 -7.31 11.83
CA PRO A 142 -8.05 -6.84 10.70
C PRO A 142 -7.24 -7.99 10.09
N ALA A 143 -7.18 -8.04 8.77
CA ALA A 143 -6.23 -8.91 8.07
C ALA A 143 -4.86 -8.25 8.05
N ARG A 144 -3.83 -9.09 7.94
CA ARG A 144 -2.45 -8.66 7.78
C ARG A 144 -1.83 -9.37 6.60
N PHE A 145 -1.03 -8.66 5.84
CA PHE A 145 -0.20 -9.23 4.78
C PHE A 145 1.26 -8.84 5.00
N THR A 146 2.18 -9.69 4.54
CA THR A 146 3.62 -9.41 4.64
C THR A 146 4.37 -10.11 3.52
N SER A 147 5.41 -9.46 3.00
CA SER A 147 6.36 -10.05 2.06
C SER A 147 7.36 -10.98 2.75
N GLN A 148 7.53 -10.82 4.07
CA GLN A 148 8.55 -11.55 4.84
C GLN A 148 8.05 -11.89 6.25
N GLY A 149 8.47 -13.04 6.77
CA GLY A 149 8.14 -13.47 8.12
C GLY A 149 6.70 -14.00 8.22
N ASN A 150 6.06 -13.77 9.37
CA ASN A 150 4.72 -14.26 9.66
C ASN A 150 3.80 -13.09 10.07
N THR A 151 2.57 -13.08 9.54
CA THR A 151 1.53 -12.09 9.86
C THR A 151 1.12 -12.06 11.34
N ARG A 152 1.37 -13.15 12.09
CA ARG A 152 1.15 -13.24 13.54
C ARG A 152 2.19 -12.47 14.36
N GLN A 153 3.42 -12.34 13.85
CA GLN A 153 4.50 -11.57 14.46
C GLN A 153 5.01 -10.55 13.45
N PRO A 154 4.24 -9.48 13.23
CA PRO A 154 4.56 -8.48 12.22
C PRO A 154 5.90 -7.82 12.49
N TRP A 155 6.83 -7.91 11.53
CA TRP A 155 8.18 -7.35 11.66
C TRP A 155 8.15 -5.82 11.85
N TRP A 156 7.10 -5.13 11.39
CA TRP A 156 6.94 -3.68 11.54
C TRP A 156 6.67 -3.25 12.99
N GLN A 157 6.39 -4.20 13.90
CA GLN A 157 6.29 -3.95 15.34
C GLN A 157 7.63 -4.20 16.07
N SER A 158 8.68 -4.61 15.36
CA SER A 158 9.99 -4.84 15.95
C SER A 158 10.62 -3.53 16.47
N PRO A 159 11.28 -3.54 17.64
CA PRO A 159 11.99 -2.37 18.16
C PRO A 159 13.19 -1.93 17.29
N THR A 160 13.61 -2.78 16.33
CA THR A 160 14.67 -2.48 15.37
C THR A 160 14.23 -1.56 14.23
N MET A 161 12.95 -1.21 14.19
CA MET A 161 12.34 -0.36 13.16
C MET A 161 12.25 1.08 13.63
N GLN A 162 12.90 1.99 12.90
CA GLN A 162 12.78 3.43 13.13
C GLN A 162 11.70 4.02 12.23
N ARG A 163 10.56 4.35 12.83
CA ARG A 163 9.46 5.05 12.15
C ARG A 163 9.93 6.43 11.68
N THR A 164 9.63 6.76 10.44
CA THR A 164 10.01 8.05 9.87
C THR A 164 8.96 8.59 8.90
N ASN A 165 8.62 9.87 9.09
CA ASN A 165 7.75 10.62 8.18
C ASN A 165 8.56 11.42 7.14
N LYS A 166 9.89 11.27 7.16
CA LYS A 166 10.82 11.99 6.27
C LYS A 166 10.71 11.53 4.80
N TYR A 167 10.15 10.34 4.60
CA TYR A 167 10.03 9.63 3.34
C TYR A 167 8.58 9.20 3.15
N PRO A 168 7.75 10.00 2.46
CA PRO A 168 6.35 9.67 2.32
C PRO A 168 6.18 8.48 1.36
N LEU A 169 5.37 7.51 1.79
CA LEU A 169 4.72 6.56 0.89
C LEU A 169 3.55 7.28 0.21
N LEU A 170 3.38 6.99 -1.08
CA LEU A 170 2.41 7.66 -1.93
C LEU A 170 1.29 6.68 -2.28
N ASN A 171 0.05 7.17 -2.27
CA ASN A 171 -1.07 6.44 -2.84
C ASN A 171 -1.15 6.70 -4.35
N LYS A 172 -2.01 5.95 -5.06
CA LYS A 172 -2.19 6.10 -6.52
C LYS A 172 -2.51 7.55 -6.93
N ASN A 173 -3.35 8.24 -6.16
CA ASN A 173 -3.77 9.62 -6.44
C ASN A 173 -2.64 10.66 -6.30
N GLU A 174 -1.58 10.33 -5.55
CA GLU A 174 -0.39 11.18 -5.37
C GLU A 174 0.71 10.88 -6.41
N THR A 175 0.45 9.97 -7.35
CA THR A 175 1.41 9.54 -8.37
C THR A 175 1.04 10.05 -9.77
N PRO A 176 2.01 10.14 -10.70
CA PRO A 176 1.71 10.40 -12.12
C PRO A 176 0.87 9.30 -12.78
N PHE A 177 0.70 8.14 -12.13
CA PHE A 177 -0.13 7.03 -12.58
C PHE A 177 -1.61 7.18 -12.19
N LYS A 178 -2.01 8.30 -11.56
CA LYS A 178 -3.41 8.56 -11.16
C LYS A 178 -4.42 8.29 -12.27
N PHE A 179 -4.08 8.62 -13.52
CA PHE A 179 -4.96 8.47 -14.68
C PHE A 179 -4.87 7.08 -15.34
N LEU A 180 -3.96 6.22 -14.90
CA LEU A 180 -3.76 4.88 -15.44
C LEU A 180 -4.54 3.86 -14.59
N TRP A 181 -4.96 2.76 -15.22
CA TRP A 181 -5.60 1.61 -14.56
C TRP A 181 -6.80 1.99 -13.67
N TRP A 182 -7.66 2.87 -14.16
CA TRP A 182 -8.78 3.41 -13.37
C TRP A 182 -9.77 2.31 -12.93
N ASP A 183 -9.99 1.29 -13.77
CA ASP A 183 -10.86 0.13 -13.46
C ASP A 183 -10.19 -0.95 -12.59
N ARG A 184 -8.87 -0.92 -12.40
CA ARG A 184 -8.14 -1.98 -11.67
C ARG A 184 -8.07 -1.73 -10.16
N TYR A 185 -8.00 -0.46 -9.76
CA TYR A 185 -7.77 -0.05 -8.38
C TYR A 185 -9.00 0.62 -7.80
N LEU A 186 -9.30 0.29 -6.55
CA LEU A 186 -10.43 0.85 -5.83
C LEU A 186 -10.34 2.37 -5.67
N GLU A 187 -11.51 3.00 -5.61
CA GLU A 187 -11.64 4.42 -5.30
C GLU A 187 -11.02 4.72 -3.94
N ILE A 188 -10.15 5.72 -3.90
CA ILE A 188 -9.53 6.22 -2.67
C ILE A 188 -10.40 7.39 -2.19
N GLU A 189 -10.79 7.36 -0.91
CA GLU A 189 -11.52 8.47 -0.28
C GLU A 189 -10.73 9.76 -0.52
N ALA A 190 -11.33 10.70 -1.24
CA ALA A 190 -10.73 12.01 -1.42
C ALA A 190 -10.73 12.69 -0.05
N GLU A 191 -9.56 13.15 0.39
CA GLU A 191 -9.47 13.97 1.59
C GLU A 191 -10.20 15.29 1.30
N ASN A 192 -11.48 15.36 1.67
CA ASN A 192 -12.29 16.56 1.56
C ASN A 192 -11.60 17.63 2.41
N ARG A 193 -10.99 18.59 1.72
CA ARG A 193 -10.27 19.71 2.32
C ARG A 193 -11.17 20.93 2.43
#